data_AF-A0A969LDS6-F1
#
_entry.id   AF-A0A969LDS6-F1
#
_cell.length_a   1.000
_cell.length_b   1.000
_cell.length_c   1.000
_cell.angle_alpha   90.00
_cell.angle_beta   90.00
_cell.angle_gamma   90.00
#
_symmetry.space_group_name_H-M   'P 1'
#
loop_
_entity.id
_entity.type
_entity.pdbx_description
1 polymer ?
#
loop_
_entity_poly.entity_id
_entity_poly.type
_entity_poly.pdbx_seq_one_letter_code
_entity_poly.pdbx_strand_id
1 'polypeptide(L)'
;MGAILVIGIVIGMAFSTTANNSTQNVASREVIDRSVPDPQLCQQFGASAIVSDMRVYLTLNPFNVYVTQPTMEPGCVLRRNNWSVLEKRQAVTNEQVKNCKNRMNTFGFTGKIDSASRVVDCVYQNDAAGNLFLNKPGMVGEPKETTDF
;
A
#
# COMPACT_ATOMS: atom_id res chain seq x y z
N MET A 1 -6.69 -37.48 -65.12
CA MET A 1 -6.45 -37.97 -63.74
C MET A 1 -5.70 -36.85 -63.01
N GLY A 2 -6.29 -35.83 -62.39
CA GLY A 2 -7.40 -35.86 -61.42
C GLY A 2 -6.81 -35.72 -60.01
N ALA A 3 -6.21 -34.57 -59.66
CA ALA A 3 -5.75 -34.29 -58.30
C ALA A 3 -6.65 -33.20 -57.69
N ILE A 4 -7.62 -33.65 -56.90
CA ILE A 4 -8.51 -32.82 -56.11
C ILE A 4 -7.75 -32.46 -54.82
N LEU A 5 -7.42 -31.19 -54.63
CA LEU A 5 -6.94 -30.69 -53.34
C LEU A 5 -8.16 -30.44 -52.45
N VAL A 6 -8.39 -31.37 -51.54
CA VAL A 6 -9.41 -31.26 -50.50
C VAL A 6 -9.00 -30.12 -49.56
N ILE A 7 -9.78 -29.04 -49.55
CA ILE A 7 -9.65 -27.96 -48.59
C ILE A 7 -10.05 -28.54 -47.23
N GLY A 8 -9.05 -28.83 -46.38
CA GLY A 8 -9.28 -29.18 -44.99
C GLY A 8 -9.88 -27.97 -44.27
N ILE A 9 -11.15 -28.09 -43.84
CA ILE A 9 -11.76 -27.13 -42.93
C ILE A 9 -11.04 -27.28 -41.59
N VAL A 10 -10.21 -26.31 -41.25
CA VAL A 10 -9.70 -26.16 -39.88
C VAL A 10 -10.84 -25.59 -39.06
N ILE A 11 -11.60 -26.46 -38.39
CA ILE A 11 -12.49 -26.05 -37.33
C ILE A 11 -11.59 -25.54 -36.21
N GLY A 12 -11.43 -24.21 -36.12
CA GLY A 12 -10.79 -23.58 -34.99
C GLY A 12 -11.58 -23.94 -33.74
N MET A 13 -11.00 -24.78 -32.87
CA MET A 13 -11.49 -24.83 -31.51
C MET A 13 -11.20 -23.45 -30.91
N ALA A 14 -12.25 -22.65 -30.75
CA ALA A 14 -12.19 -21.53 -29.85
C ALA A 14 -11.91 -22.12 -28.46
N PHE A 15 -10.66 -22.01 -28.01
CA PHE A 15 -10.37 -22.12 -26.59
C PHE A 15 -11.06 -20.92 -25.94
N SER A 16 -12.33 -21.10 -25.59
CA SER A 16 -12.94 -20.30 -24.54
C SER A 16 -12.24 -20.71 -23.26
N THR A 17 -11.06 -20.14 -23.00
CA THR A 17 -10.60 -19.97 -21.63
C THR A 17 -11.53 -18.93 -21.02
N THR A 18 -12.71 -19.38 -20.59
CA THR A 18 -13.36 -18.74 -19.46
C THR A 18 -12.40 -18.98 -18.30
N ALA A 19 -11.43 -18.09 -18.16
CA ALA A 19 -10.63 -17.97 -16.97
C ALA A 19 -11.57 -17.53 -15.84
N ASN A 20 -12.33 -18.49 -15.31
CA ASN A 20 -12.97 -18.39 -14.03
C ASN A 20 -11.90 -18.62 -12.96
N ASN A 21 -10.92 -17.73 -12.95
CA ASN A 21 -9.97 -17.59 -11.86
C ASN A 21 -10.43 -16.35 -11.10
N SER A 22 -11.18 -16.59 -10.04
CA SER A 22 -11.30 -15.74 -8.86
C SER A 22 -9.89 -15.44 -8.34
N THR A 23 -9.21 -14.56 -9.04
CA THR A 23 -7.92 -14.00 -8.68
C THR A 23 -8.28 -12.78 -7.88
N GLN A 24 -8.23 -12.94 -6.57
CA GLN A 24 -8.35 -11.87 -5.60
C GLN A 24 -7.52 -10.68 -6.09
N ASN A 25 -8.23 -9.59 -6.34
CA ASN A 25 -7.84 -8.41 -7.09
C ASN A 25 -6.46 -7.88 -6.64
N VAL A 26 -5.39 -8.20 -7.39
CA VAL A 26 -4.22 -7.33 -7.45
C VAL A 26 -4.62 -6.15 -8.33
N ALA A 27 -5.38 -5.23 -7.75
CA ALA A 27 -5.66 -3.95 -8.37
C ALA A 27 -4.31 -3.40 -8.85
N SER A 28 -4.17 -3.25 -10.16
CA SER A 28 -2.93 -2.75 -10.77
C SER A 28 -2.47 -1.52 -10.00
N ARG A 29 -1.17 -1.32 -9.79
CA ARG A 29 -0.63 -0.15 -9.08
C ARG A 29 -1.29 1.16 -9.57
N GLU A 30 -1.60 1.22 -10.86
CA GLU A 30 -2.42 2.24 -11.53
C GLU A 30 -3.81 2.52 -10.91
N VAL A 31 -4.55 1.48 -10.48
CA VAL A 31 -5.87 1.59 -9.85
C VAL A 31 -5.74 2.11 -8.43
N ILE A 32 -4.71 1.64 -7.70
CA ILE A 32 -4.41 2.11 -6.35
C ILE A 32 -4.00 3.58 -6.42
N ASP A 33 -3.04 3.94 -7.27
CA ASP A 33 -2.58 5.32 -7.48
C ASP A 33 -3.69 6.28 -7.90
N ARG A 34 -4.64 5.84 -8.72
CA ARG A 34 -5.81 6.66 -9.11
C ARG A 34 -6.86 6.78 -8.00
N SER A 35 -6.92 5.81 -7.11
CA SER A 35 -7.85 5.80 -5.97
C SER A 35 -7.32 6.55 -4.75
N VAL A 36 -6.03 6.89 -4.74
CA VAL A 36 -5.40 7.67 -3.66
C VAL A 36 -6.03 9.06 -3.57
N PRO A 37 -6.32 9.53 -2.35
CA PRO A 37 -6.72 10.92 -2.16
C PRO A 37 -5.64 11.88 -2.64
N ASP A 38 -6.00 12.82 -3.51
CA ASP A 38 -5.11 13.85 -4.05
C ASP A 38 -3.84 13.26 -4.70
N PRO A 39 -3.98 12.51 -5.81
CA PRO A 39 -2.89 11.69 -6.39
C PRO A 39 -1.67 12.53 -6.80
N GLN A 40 -1.87 13.76 -7.28
CA GLN A 40 -0.77 14.67 -7.62
C GLN A 40 0.05 15.09 -6.39
N LEU A 41 -0.63 15.39 -5.28
CA LEU A 41 0.05 15.73 -4.02
C LEU A 41 0.83 14.53 -3.51
N CYS A 42 0.22 13.34 -3.57
CA CYS A 42 0.86 12.14 -3.09
C CYS A 42 2.10 11.76 -3.92
N GLN A 43 2.01 11.83 -5.25
CA GLN A 43 3.15 11.56 -6.12
C GLN A 43 4.30 12.57 -5.94
N GLN A 44 3.98 13.85 -5.70
CA GLN A 44 4.98 14.89 -5.56
C GLN A 44 5.69 14.87 -4.19
N PHE A 45 4.92 14.64 -3.12
CA PHE A 45 5.39 14.85 -1.75
C PHE A 45 5.52 13.56 -0.92
N GLY A 46 5.09 12.43 -1.45
CA GLY A 46 4.98 11.17 -0.72
C GLY A 46 5.03 9.92 -1.60
N ALA A 47 4.29 8.90 -1.18
CA ALA A 47 4.04 7.67 -1.89
C ALA A 47 2.63 7.16 -1.59
N SER A 48 1.98 6.58 -2.60
CA SER A 48 0.69 5.89 -2.45
C SER A 48 0.82 4.75 -1.42
N ALA A 49 -0.17 4.64 -0.54
CA ALA A 49 -0.21 3.60 0.47
C ALA A 49 -1.59 2.93 0.49
N ILE A 50 -1.61 1.70 0.98
CA ILE A 50 -2.85 1.02 1.35
C ILE A 50 -2.91 1.04 2.88
N VAL A 51 -3.86 1.78 3.41
CA VAL A 51 -4.07 1.91 4.85
C VAL A 51 -4.98 0.77 5.30
N SER A 52 -4.53 0.02 6.30
CA SER A 52 -5.22 -1.15 6.84
C SER A 52 -5.62 -0.86 8.29
N ASP A 53 -6.91 -0.69 8.54
CA ASP A 53 -7.42 -0.61 9.93
C ASP A 53 -7.78 -2.02 10.40
N MET A 54 -7.13 -2.45 11.49
CA MET A 54 -7.43 -3.71 12.16
C MET A 54 -7.22 -3.58 13.66
N ARG A 55 -7.95 -4.37 14.43
CA ARG A 55 -7.81 -4.44 15.88
C ARG A 55 -7.12 -5.75 16.27
N VAL A 56 -6.11 -5.64 17.10
CA VAL A 56 -5.43 -6.76 17.73
C VAL A 56 -5.88 -6.84 19.19
N TYR A 57 -6.49 -7.96 19.56
CA TYR A 57 -6.92 -8.23 20.94
C TYR A 57 -5.93 -9.18 21.59
N LEU A 58 -5.36 -8.76 22.72
CA LEU A 58 -4.50 -9.58 23.57
C LEU A 58 -5.23 -9.87 24.87
N THR A 59 -5.56 -11.13 25.12
CA THR A 59 -6.06 -11.55 26.44
C THR A 59 -4.87 -11.90 27.32
N LEU A 60 -4.94 -11.61 28.63
CA LEU A 60 -3.82 -11.84 29.55
C LEU A 60 -4.00 -13.09 30.42
N ASN A 61 -5.23 -13.61 30.52
CA ASN A 61 -5.50 -14.84 31.25
C ASN A 61 -6.81 -15.50 30.76
N PRO A 62 -6.75 -16.61 29.99
CA PRO A 62 -5.54 -17.17 29.37
C PRO A 62 -4.95 -16.24 28.30
N PHE A 63 -3.65 -16.35 28.00
CA PHE A 63 -3.02 -15.53 26.97
C PHE A 63 -3.41 -15.99 25.56
N ASN A 64 -4.09 -15.12 24.79
CA ASN A 64 -4.48 -15.38 23.40
C ASN A 64 -4.41 -14.08 22.58
N VAL A 65 -4.24 -14.23 21.27
CA VAL A 65 -4.20 -13.12 20.31
C VAL A 65 -5.29 -13.33 19.26
N TYR A 66 -6.13 -12.33 19.06
CA TYR A 66 -7.17 -12.32 18.01
C TYR A 66 -7.03 -11.07 17.15
N VAL A 67 -7.33 -11.20 15.86
CA VAL A 67 -7.31 -10.09 14.91
C VAL A 67 -8.66 -9.98 14.22
N THR A 68 -9.13 -8.76 14.01
CA THR A 68 -10.33 -8.51 13.20
C THR A 68 -10.02 -8.62 11.72
N GLN A 69 -11.05 -8.84 10.90
CA GLN A 69 -10.92 -8.65 9.45
C GLN A 69 -10.49 -7.19 9.17
N PRO A 70 -9.37 -6.96 8.47
CA PRO A 70 -8.90 -5.61 8.15
C PRO A 70 -9.80 -4.93 7.12
N THR A 71 -10.05 -3.63 7.32
CA THR A 71 -10.62 -2.75 6.29
C THR A 71 -9.49 -2.02 5.57
N MET A 72 -9.51 -2.05 4.24
CA MET A 72 -8.44 -1.52 3.39
C MET A 72 -8.93 -0.28 2.66
N GLU A 73 -8.20 0.81 2.77
CA GLU A 73 -8.50 2.07 2.07
C GLU A 73 -7.24 2.66 1.43
N PRO A 74 -7.36 3.35 0.29
CA PRO A 74 -6.23 4.04 -0.32
C PRO A 74 -5.85 5.27 0.51
N GLY A 75 -4.56 5.48 0.69
CA GLY A 75 -4.02 6.61 1.42
C GLY A 75 -2.68 7.06 0.84
N CYS A 76 -2.05 8.02 1.51
CA CYS A 76 -0.76 8.54 1.12
C CYS A 76 0.14 8.68 2.34
N VAL A 77 1.41 8.29 2.20
CA VAL A 77 2.43 8.57 3.22
C VAL A 77 3.39 9.61 2.66
N LEU A 78 3.55 10.73 3.36
CA LEU A 78 4.45 11.80 2.96
C LEU A 78 5.91 11.45 3.26
N ARG A 79 6.82 12.02 2.48
CA ARG A 79 8.25 12.01 2.79
C ARG A 79 8.53 12.89 4.01
N ARG A 80 9.51 12.51 4.82
CA ARG A 80 9.86 13.21 6.09
C ARG A 80 10.16 14.71 5.93
N ASN A 81 10.56 15.16 4.75
CA ASN A 81 10.91 16.56 4.48
C ASN A 81 9.75 17.40 3.91
N ASN A 82 8.61 16.78 3.57
CA ASN A 82 7.54 17.41 2.78
C ASN A 82 6.23 17.66 3.54
N TRP A 83 6.17 17.40 4.85
CA TRP A 83 4.96 17.56 5.67
C TRP A 83 4.45 19.01 5.79
N SER A 84 5.26 20.02 5.46
CA SER A 84 4.82 21.43 5.43
C SER A 84 3.65 21.67 4.46
N VAL A 85 3.41 20.76 3.51
CA VAL A 85 2.21 20.76 2.66
C VAL A 85 0.92 20.59 3.47
N LEU A 86 0.95 19.80 4.56
CA LEU A 86 -0.20 19.57 5.42
C LEU A 86 -0.53 20.81 6.26
N GLU A 87 0.48 21.51 6.76
CA GLU A 87 0.28 22.77 7.50
C GLU A 87 -0.32 23.85 6.60
N LYS A 88 0.20 24.01 5.37
CA LYS A 88 -0.30 24.98 4.40
C LYS A 88 -1.78 24.74 4.04
N ARG A 89 -2.21 23.47 4.04
CA ARG A 89 -3.62 23.09 3.81
C ARG A 89 -4.43 22.98 5.09
N GLN A 90 -3.87 23.39 6.24
CA GLN A 90 -4.52 23.32 7.55
C GLN A 90 -5.03 21.91 7.90
N ALA A 91 -4.36 20.88 7.37
CA ALA A 91 -4.65 19.49 7.64
C ALA A 91 -4.07 19.02 8.97
N VAL A 92 -3.05 19.71 9.48
CA VAL A 92 -2.39 19.49 10.78
C VAL A 92 -2.09 20.81 11.47
N THR A 93 -2.00 20.79 12.80
CA THR A 93 -1.58 21.94 13.61
C THR A 93 -0.06 21.94 13.85
N ASN A 94 0.50 23.11 14.17
CA ASN A 94 1.91 23.26 14.56
C ASN A 94 2.31 22.33 15.73
N GLU A 95 1.37 22.09 16.67
CA GLU A 95 1.61 21.21 17.81
C GLU A 95 1.69 19.73 17.39
N GLN A 96 0.76 19.28 16.52
CA GLN A 96 0.79 17.92 15.97
C GLN A 96 2.08 17.65 15.20
N VAL A 97 2.49 18.62 14.39
CA VAL A 97 3.78 18.61 13.70
C VAL A 97 4.94 18.44 14.66
N LYS A 98 5.02 19.30 15.67
CA LYS A 98 6.14 19.29 16.63
C LYS A 98 6.22 17.94 17.35
N ASN A 99 5.08 17.42 17.78
CA ASN A 99 4.99 16.14 18.48
C ASN A 99 5.41 14.97 17.58
N CYS A 100 5.01 14.98 16.31
CA CYS A 100 5.38 13.93 15.36
C CYS A 100 6.87 13.98 14.99
N LYS A 101 7.42 15.18 14.76
CA LYS A 101 8.84 15.37 14.40
C LYS A 101 9.82 14.91 15.47
N ASN A 102 9.49 15.06 16.75
CA ASN A 102 10.37 14.69 17.85
C ASN A 102 10.79 13.22 17.85
N ARG A 103 10.09 12.36 17.08
CA ARG A 103 10.36 10.93 16.98
C ARG A 103 10.85 10.49 15.61
N MET A 104 11.27 11.44 14.75
CA MET A 104 11.68 11.18 13.36
C MET A 104 10.58 10.50 12.51
N ASN A 105 9.31 10.70 12.88
CA ASN A 105 8.16 10.15 12.19
C ASN A 105 7.73 11.02 10.99
N THR A 106 6.89 10.47 10.14
CA THR A 106 6.23 11.19 9.03
C THR A 106 4.71 11.16 9.17
N PHE A 107 3.99 11.76 8.22
CA PHE A 107 2.53 11.76 8.21
C PHE A 107 1.98 10.86 7.11
N GLY A 108 0.97 10.08 7.46
CA GLY A 108 0.08 9.40 6.53
C GLY A 108 -1.31 10.04 6.56
N PHE A 109 -2.05 9.97 5.45
CA PHE A 109 -3.44 10.41 5.44
C PHE A 109 -4.32 9.55 4.52
N THR A 110 -5.61 9.48 4.86
CA THR A 110 -6.69 8.93 4.03
C THR A 110 -7.78 9.97 3.82
N GLY A 111 -8.54 9.80 2.73
CA GLY A 111 -9.51 10.80 2.28
C GLY A 111 -8.86 12.09 1.75
N LYS A 112 -9.64 12.91 1.05
CA LYS A 112 -9.13 14.15 0.43
C LYS A 112 -8.64 15.12 1.49
N ILE A 113 -7.49 15.73 1.28
CA ILE A 113 -6.83 16.62 2.26
C ILE A 113 -7.65 17.87 2.61
N ASP A 114 -8.48 18.33 1.66
CA ASP A 114 -9.35 19.49 1.85
C ASP A 114 -10.75 19.10 2.38
N SER A 115 -11.03 17.80 2.57
CA SER A 115 -12.29 17.30 3.13
C SER A 115 -12.28 17.33 4.66
N ALA A 116 -13.43 17.58 5.27
CA ALA A 116 -13.63 17.43 6.71
C ALA A 116 -13.51 15.96 7.18
N SER A 117 -13.70 15.00 6.27
CA SER A 117 -13.63 13.57 6.55
C SER A 117 -12.22 12.97 6.49
N ARG A 118 -11.18 13.81 6.33
CA ARG A 118 -9.79 13.33 6.26
C ARG A 118 -9.33 12.72 7.58
N VAL A 119 -8.49 11.72 7.48
CA VAL A 119 -7.74 11.19 8.63
C VAL A 119 -6.26 11.44 8.36
N VAL A 120 -5.56 12.02 9.33
CA VAL A 120 -4.12 12.31 9.24
C VAL A 120 -3.45 11.73 10.48
N ASP A 121 -2.53 10.80 10.27
CA ASP A 121 -1.84 10.06 11.31
C ASP A 121 -0.34 10.31 11.28
N CYS A 122 0.26 10.40 12.45
CA CYS A 122 1.71 10.36 12.59
C CYS A 122 2.17 8.90 12.49
N VAL A 123 2.85 8.56 11.40
CA VAL A 123 3.29 7.19 11.09
C VAL A 123 4.81 7.08 11.21
N TYR A 124 5.26 5.92 11.68
CA TYR A 124 6.67 5.59 11.77
C TYR A 124 7.03 4.61 10.66
N GLN A 125 8.21 4.79 10.07
CA GLN A 125 8.77 3.79 9.19
C GLN A 125 9.39 2.70 10.06
N ASN A 126 9.02 1.45 9.82
CA ASN A 126 9.78 0.32 10.36
C ASN A 126 11.02 0.14 9.47
N ASP A 127 12.14 0.70 9.91
CA ASP A 127 13.44 0.47 9.30
C ASP A 127 13.83 -1.00 9.46
N ALA A 128 14.44 -1.57 8.41
CA ALA A 128 14.76 -3.01 8.34
C ALA A 128 15.64 -3.52 9.51
N ALA A 129 16.20 -2.63 10.32
CA ALA A 129 16.90 -2.94 11.57
C ALA A 129 15.99 -3.56 12.65
N GLY A 130 14.67 -3.35 12.61
CA GLY A 130 13.72 -3.94 13.55
C GLY A 130 13.28 -5.38 13.21
N ASN A 131 13.56 -5.86 12.00
CA ASN A 131 13.21 -7.23 11.58
C ASN A 131 14.24 -8.25 12.09
N LEU A 132 14.17 -8.57 13.38
CA LEU A 132 14.97 -9.61 14.06
C LEU A 132 14.78 -11.03 13.47
N PHE A 133 13.89 -11.22 12.49
CA PHE A 133 13.66 -12.49 11.81
C PHE A 133 14.60 -12.75 10.63
N LEU A 134 15.26 -11.72 10.08
CA LEU A 134 16.11 -11.85 8.89
C LEU A 134 17.59 -12.11 9.20
N ASN A 135 18.03 -11.90 10.45
CA ASN A 135 19.37 -12.29 10.91
C ASN A 135 19.40 -13.75 11.37
N LYS A 136 19.09 -14.70 10.47
CA LYS A 136 19.54 -16.08 10.65
C LYS A 136 20.96 -16.20 10.08
N PRO A 137 21.95 -16.72 10.83
CA PRO A 137 23.27 -16.97 10.29
C PRO A 137 23.16 -17.98 9.12
N GLY A 138 23.53 -17.55 7.91
CA GLY A 138 23.56 -18.40 6.72
C GLY A 138 22.90 -17.84 5.45
N MET A 139 22.26 -16.66 5.50
CA MET A 139 21.63 -16.05 4.33
C MET A 139 22.63 -15.12 3.62
N VAL A 140 23.21 -15.57 2.50
CA VAL A 140 24.06 -14.74 1.63
C VAL A 140 23.16 -13.79 0.84
N GLY A 141 23.18 -12.51 1.22
CA GLY A 141 22.49 -11.44 0.53
C GLY A 141 21.91 -10.44 1.52
N GLU A 142 22.70 -9.42 1.88
CA GLU A 142 22.19 -8.24 2.57
C GLU A 142 20.99 -7.66 1.78
N PRO A 143 19.82 -7.45 2.40
CA PRO A 143 18.77 -6.66 1.79
C PRO A 143 19.35 -5.26 1.57
N LYS A 144 19.49 -4.84 0.31
CA LYS A 144 19.92 -3.48 -0.02
C LYS A 144 18.96 -2.51 0.65
N GLU A 145 19.48 -1.69 1.55
CA GLU A 145 18.77 -0.53 2.08
C GLU A 145 18.22 0.28 0.91
N THR A 146 16.90 0.43 0.88
CA THR A 146 16.26 1.36 -0.06
C THR A 146 16.42 2.73 0.55
N THR A 147 17.46 3.44 0.11
CA THR A 147 17.81 4.81 0.52
C THR A 147 16.62 5.76 0.32
N ASP A 148 16.27 6.44 1.40
CA ASP A 148 15.38 7.63 1.54
C ASP A 148 13.93 7.54 1.03
N PHE A 149 13.03 7.26 1.99
CA PHE A 149 11.60 7.61 1.98
C PHE A 149 11.23 8.42 3.23
#